data_AF-A0A3B4FPX1-F1
#
_entry.id   AF-A0A3B4FPX1-F1
#
_cell.length_a   1.000
_cell.length_b   1.000
_cell.length_c   1.000
_cell.angle_alpha   90.00
_cell.angle_beta   90.00
_cell.angle_gamma   90.00
#
_symmetry.space_group_name_H-M   'P 1'
#
loop_
_entity.id
_entity.type
_entity.pdbx_description
1 polymer ?
#
loop_
_entity_poly.entity_id
_entity_poly.type
_entity_poly.pdbx_seq_one_letter_code
_entity_poly.pdbx_strand_id
1 'polypeptide(L)'
;MCALSSGVLSHLSLLEVKARSRKTQLQQQSRVMELKAKVEALKTQREQLKAQIQTLAMDKQCADEEEENMEEESENSKLLRLMARHTQLKDLLHAHHLIGGYDIIKTRKGKGACVSIATAYEDVFLDTFNLEIDLKPTVKISRHNIPPFIPLNNLAEQNNMQTDLRVFLDTLSKHLNAFAGRKQQLKLVKEKHKSVEVMESNVLCSLLVLLFTVPREKTAVLCTLDYTDHTRCLPTRVHLESEDKQLPDSPQWKKNCTLLMETPVHKALITMKKMGSIA
;
A
#
# COMPACT_ATOMS: atom_id res chain seq x y z
N MET A 1 34.82 -9.56 57.70
CA MET A 1 35.02 -8.16 57.26
C MET A 1 34.55 -8.03 55.82
N CYS A 2 34.17 -6.81 55.43
CA CYS A 2 33.79 -6.34 54.09
C CYS A 2 32.29 -6.41 53.74
N ALA A 3 31.56 -5.44 54.30
CA ALA A 3 30.39 -4.85 53.69
C ALA A 3 30.72 -4.34 52.27
N LEU A 4 29.84 -4.60 51.30
CA LEU A 4 29.81 -3.89 50.04
C LEU A 4 28.45 -3.21 49.93
N SER A 5 28.50 -1.90 50.08
CA SER A 5 27.38 -0.97 49.97
C SER A 5 26.66 -1.18 48.63
N SER A 6 25.37 -1.54 48.72
CA SER A 6 24.42 -1.29 47.64
C SER A 6 24.45 0.21 47.35
N GLY A 7 25.17 0.61 46.30
CA GLY A 7 25.38 2.03 45.97
C GLY A 7 24.05 2.76 45.78
N VAL A 8 23.98 4.00 46.26
CA VAL A 8 22.79 4.88 46.16
C VAL A 8 22.25 4.95 44.72
N LEU A 9 23.14 4.84 43.72
CA LEU A 9 22.80 4.82 42.30
C LEU A 9 22.03 3.57 41.84
N SER A 10 22.32 2.38 42.36
CA SER A 10 21.57 1.16 42.00
C SER A 10 20.16 1.20 42.59
N HIS A 11 20.02 1.75 43.79
CA HIS A 11 18.73 1.98 44.43
C HIS A 11 17.90 3.04 43.68
N LEU A 12 18.53 4.14 43.24
CA LEU A 12 17.89 5.17 42.40
C LEU A 12 17.40 4.60 41.06
N SER A 13 18.21 3.77 40.38
CA SER A 13 17.82 3.12 39.13
C SER A 13 16.59 2.20 39.30
N LEU A 14 16.55 1.42 40.38
CA LEU A 14 15.41 0.57 40.72
C LEU A 14 14.14 1.41 40.97
N LEU A 15 14.26 2.54 41.67
CA LEU A 15 13.15 3.45 41.94
C LEU A 15 12.65 4.14 40.66
N GLU A 16 13.55 4.50 39.74
CA GLU A 16 13.19 5.11 38.46
C GLU A 16 12.40 4.14 37.57
N VAL A 17 12.84 2.88 37.48
CA VAL A 17 12.11 1.83 36.75
C VAL A 17 10.72 1.59 37.37
N LYS A 18 10.61 1.62 38.70
CA LYS A 18 9.34 1.47 39.42
C LYS A 18 8.42 2.69 39.23
N ALA A 19 8.97 3.90 39.11
CA ALA A 19 8.20 5.11 38.82
C ALA A 19 7.70 5.14 37.36
N ARG A 20 8.54 4.76 36.39
CA ARG A 20 8.18 4.69 34.96
C ARG A 20 7.09 3.64 34.69
N SER A 21 7.19 2.47 35.31
CA SER A 21 6.17 1.41 35.15
C SER A 21 4.79 1.81 35.67
N ARG A 22 4.72 2.46 36.85
CA ARG A 22 3.45 2.99 37.40
C ARG A 22 2.82 4.06 36.51
N LYS A 23 3.63 4.98 35.97
CA LYS A 23 3.15 6.04 35.06
C LYS A 23 2.60 5.46 33.76
N THR A 24 3.26 4.42 33.22
CA THR A 24 2.85 3.74 31.99
C THR A 24 1.55 2.94 32.18
N GLN A 25 1.39 2.24 33.31
CA GLN A 25 0.16 1.51 33.64
C GLN A 25 -1.05 2.43 33.79
N LEU A 26 -0.91 3.57 34.47
CA LEU A 26 -2.00 4.54 34.62
C LEU A 26 -2.40 5.17 33.28
N GLN A 27 -1.44 5.51 32.42
CA GLN A 27 -1.72 6.03 31.07
C GLN A 27 -2.38 4.97 30.18
N GLN A 28 -1.96 3.71 30.25
CA GLN A 28 -2.60 2.62 29.52
C GLN A 28 -4.06 2.40 29.98
N GLN A 29 -4.32 2.41 31.29
CA GLN A 29 -5.68 2.25 31.81
C GLN A 29 -6.60 3.41 31.41
N SER A 30 -6.10 4.66 31.46
CA SER A 30 -6.84 5.83 30.99
C SER A 30 -7.19 5.74 29.50
N ARG A 31 -6.23 5.34 28.65
CA ARG A 31 -6.47 5.17 27.21
C ARG A 31 -7.42 4.02 26.90
N VAL A 32 -7.36 2.93 27.66
CA VAL A 32 -8.31 1.81 27.52
C VAL A 32 -9.73 2.23 27.90
N MET A 33 -9.91 3.04 28.95
CA MET A 33 -11.23 3.57 29.30
C MET A 33 -11.76 4.52 28.23
N GLU A 34 -10.92 5.41 27.69
CA GLU A 34 -11.33 6.32 26.62
C GLU A 34 -11.75 5.55 25.35
N LEU A 35 -10.98 4.52 24.98
CA LEU A 35 -11.31 3.66 23.84
C LEU A 35 -12.62 2.88 24.07
N LYS A 36 -12.84 2.35 25.28
CA LYS A 36 -14.11 1.69 25.62
C LYS A 36 -15.30 2.64 25.52
N ALA A 37 -15.16 3.88 25.98
CA ALA A 37 -16.20 4.90 25.85
C ALA A 37 -16.50 5.22 24.36
N LYS A 38 -15.47 5.32 23.52
CA LYS A 38 -15.64 5.51 22.06
C LYS A 38 -16.34 4.33 21.41
N VAL A 39 -16.04 3.10 21.81
CA VAL A 39 -16.70 1.90 21.27
C VAL A 39 -18.19 1.89 21.62
N GLU A 40 -18.56 2.20 22.85
CA GLU A 40 -19.98 2.28 23.24
C GLU A 40 -20.71 3.41 22.50
N ALA A 41 -20.09 4.58 22.34
CA ALA A 41 -20.68 5.68 21.57
C ALA A 41 -20.88 5.34 20.08
N LEU A 42 -19.94 4.62 19.47
CA LEU A 42 -20.10 4.15 18.08
C LEU A 42 -21.16 3.05 17.96
N LYS A 43 -21.31 2.23 18.99
CA LYS A 43 -22.32 1.17 19.04
C LYS A 43 -23.74 1.75 19.13
N THR A 44 -23.95 2.77 19.96
CA THR A 44 -25.23 3.48 20.02
C THR A 44 -25.54 4.19 18.70
N GLN A 45 -24.55 4.84 18.08
CA GLN A 45 -24.70 5.46 16.76
C GLN A 45 -25.05 4.44 15.67
N ARG A 46 -24.46 3.24 15.70
CA ARG A 46 -24.80 2.16 14.77
C ARG A 46 -26.25 1.69 14.95
N GLU A 47 -26.68 1.47 16.18
CA GLU A 47 -28.08 1.05 16.42
C GLU A 47 -29.07 2.13 16.02
N GLN A 48 -28.75 3.41 16.22
CA GLN A 48 -29.58 4.52 15.75
C GLN A 48 -29.70 4.57 14.22
N LEU A 49 -28.59 4.40 13.51
CA LEU A 49 -28.60 4.33 12.04
C LEU A 49 -29.33 3.09 11.53
N LYS A 50 -29.19 1.95 12.22
CA LYS A 50 -29.90 0.72 11.88
C LYS A 50 -31.42 0.88 12.06
N ALA A 51 -31.85 1.56 13.12
CA ALA A 51 -33.26 1.90 13.32
C ALA A 51 -33.77 2.84 12.23
N GLN A 52 -33.01 3.89 11.87
CA GLN A 52 -33.38 4.79 10.76
C GLN A 52 -33.53 4.05 9.43
N ILE A 53 -32.62 3.11 9.12
CA ILE A 53 -32.71 2.28 7.91
C ILE A 53 -33.95 1.38 7.96
N GLN A 54 -34.31 0.81 9.12
CA GLN A 54 -35.52 0.01 9.27
C GLN A 54 -36.79 0.85 9.08
N THR A 55 -36.86 2.05 9.64
CA THR A 55 -38.00 2.96 9.44
C THR A 55 -38.15 3.34 7.97
N LEU A 56 -37.05 3.69 7.29
CA LEU A 56 -37.05 3.99 5.86
C LEU A 56 -37.42 2.77 4.99
N ALA A 57 -37.16 1.56 5.44
CA ALA A 57 -37.56 0.34 4.75
C ALA A 57 -39.06 0.04 4.94
N MET A 58 -39.62 0.33 6.12
CA MET A 58 -41.05 0.18 6.39
C MET A 58 -41.90 1.25 5.68
N ASP A 59 -41.41 2.51 5.62
CA ASP A 59 -42.08 3.57 4.85
C ASP A 59 -42.12 3.26 3.34
N LYS A 60 -41.10 2.56 2.82
CA LYS A 60 -41.12 2.07 1.42
C LYS A 60 -42.09 0.90 1.21
N GLN A 61 -42.27 0.03 2.21
CA GLN A 61 -43.25 -1.05 2.12
C GLN A 61 -44.69 -0.55 2.19
N CYS A 62 -44.98 0.52 2.95
CA CYS A 62 -46.31 1.15 2.93
C CYS A 62 -46.60 1.91 1.63
N ALA A 63 -45.59 2.42 0.94
CA ALA A 63 -45.77 3.07 -0.37
C ALA A 63 -46.05 2.07 -1.50
N ASP A 64 -45.55 0.83 -1.38
CA ASP A 64 -45.77 -0.23 -2.37
C ASP A 64 -47.19 -0.85 -2.29
N GLU A 65 -47.92 -0.71 -1.17
CA GLU A 65 -49.28 -1.26 -1.03
C GLU A 65 -50.39 -0.36 -1.62
N GLU A 66 -50.12 0.92 -1.90
CA GLU A 66 -51.08 1.84 -2.56
C GLU A 66 -50.94 1.86 -4.10
N GLU A 67 -49.88 1.25 -4.66
CA GLU A 67 -49.66 1.12 -6.12
C GLU A 67 -50.05 -0.28 -6.68
N GLU A 68 -50.73 -1.14 -5.92
CA GLU A 68 -51.21 -2.44 -6.42
C GLU A 68 -52.46 -2.36 -7.32
N ASN A 69 -52.82 -1.20 -7.85
CA ASN A 69 -53.92 -1.11 -8.81
C ASN A 69 -53.58 -0.26 -10.03
N MET A 70 -53.32 -0.98 -11.12
CA MET A 70 -53.06 -0.54 -12.50
C MET A 70 -51.61 -0.20 -12.84
N GLU A 71 -50.87 -1.21 -13.30
CA GLU A 71 -50.08 -1.05 -14.52
C GLU A 71 -49.72 -2.43 -15.09
N GLU A 72 -50.23 -2.73 -16.29
CA GLU A 72 -49.67 -3.79 -17.11
C GLU A 72 -48.18 -3.48 -17.32
N GLU A 73 -47.28 -4.19 -16.62
CA GLU A 73 -45.82 -4.03 -16.74
C GLU A 73 -45.39 -4.25 -18.20
N SER A 74 -45.40 -3.18 -18.99
CA SER A 74 -44.86 -3.11 -20.35
C SER A 74 -43.44 -3.66 -20.36
N GLU A 75 -43.07 -4.44 -21.39
CA GLU A 75 -41.72 -4.99 -21.57
C GLU A 75 -40.62 -3.93 -21.42
N ASN A 76 -40.94 -2.67 -21.75
CA ASN A 76 -40.05 -1.52 -21.59
C ASN A 76 -39.73 -1.20 -20.10
N SER A 77 -40.68 -1.37 -19.17
CA SER A 77 -40.43 -1.13 -17.74
C SER A 77 -39.50 -2.21 -17.16
N LYS A 78 -39.70 -3.47 -17.57
CA LYS A 78 -38.82 -4.60 -17.21
C LYS A 78 -37.41 -4.42 -17.75
N LEU A 79 -37.28 -3.98 -19.00
CA LEU A 79 -35.98 -3.70 -19.63
C LEU A 79 -35.24 -2.57 -18.90
N LEU A 80 -35.92 -1.47 -18.57
CA LEU A 80 -35.36 -0.36 -17.81
C LEU A 80 -34.89 -0.81 -16.42
N ARG A 81 -35.69 -1.61 -15.71
CA ARG A 81 -35.32 -2.20 -14.41
C ARG A 81 -34.07 -3.08 -14.51
N LEU A 82 -33.96 -3.89 -15.58
CA LEU A 82 -32.79 -4.71 -15.84
C LEU A 82 -31.55 -3.88 -16.17
N MET A 83 -31.66 -2.82 -16.98
CA MET A 83 -30.56 -1.92 -17.30
C MET A 83 -30.05 -1.18 -16.06
N ALA A 84 -30.95 -0.69 -15.20
CA ALA A 84 -30.59 -0.05 -13.94
C ALA A 84 -29.84 -1.04 -13.03
N ARG A 85 -30.37 -2.26 -12.87
CA ARG A 85 -29.71 -3.31 -12.08
C ARG A 85 -28.35 -3.72 -12.66
N HIS A 86 -28.24 -3.82 -13.98
CA HIS A 86 -26.97 -4.13 -14.65
C HIS A 86 -25.92 -3.05 -14.38
N THR A 87 -26.32 -1.78 -14.45
CA THR A 87 -25.44 -0.64 -14.15
C THR A 87 -24.98 -0.67 -12.70
N GLN A 88 -25.89 -0.89 -11.75
CA GLN A 88 -25.56 -1.04 -10.32
C GLN A 88 -24.56 -2.18 -10.07
N LEU A 89 -24.75 -3.34 -10.70
CA LEU A 89 -23.83 -4.47 -10.57
C LEU A 89 -22.46 -4.17 -11.18
N LYS A 90 -22.43 -3.45 -12.29
CA LYS A 90 -21.19 -3.01 -12.93
C LYS A 90 -20.42 -2.03 -12.05
N ASP A 91 -21.11 -1.08 -11.43
CA ASP A 91 -20.52 -0.11 -10.51
C ASP A 91 -19.99 -0.81 -9.25
N LEU A 92 -20.72 -1.79 -8.72
CA LEU A 92 -20.27 -2.60 -7.59
C LEU A 92 -19.02 -3.43 -7.93
N LEU A 93 -19.00 -4.04 -9.12
CA LEU A 93 -17.84 -4.79 -9.58
C LEU A 93 -16.63 -3.86 -9.75
N HIS A 94 -16.83 -2.66 -10.30
CA HIS A 94 -15.80 -1.66 -10.40
C HIS A 94 -15.28 -1.24 -9.02
N ALA A 95 -16.16 -0.99 -8.05
CA ALA A 95 -15.75 -0.70 -6.68
C ALA A 95 -14.92 -1.84 -6.06
N HIS A 96 -15.30 -3.10 -6.31
CA HIS A 96 -14.51 -4.25 -5.87
C HIS A 96 -13.13 -4.28 -6.52
N HIS A 97 -13.03 -3.99 -7.83
CA HIS A 97 -11.75 -3.87 -8.52
C HIS A 97 -10.86 -2.80 -7.89
N LEU A 98 -11.41 -1.61 -7.61
CA LEU A 98 -10.69 -0.50 -6.99
C LEU A 98 -10.19 -0.84 -5.58
N ILE A 99 -11.00 -1.54 -4.78
CA ILE A 99 -10.68 -1.86 -3.37
C ILE A 99 -9.77 -3.09 -3.27
N GLY A 100 -10.06 -4.14 -4.04
CA GLY A 100 -9.34 -5.42 -4.00
C GLY A 100 -8.05 -5.42 -4.82
N GLY A 101 -7.93 -4.55 -5.82
CA GLY A 101 -6.77 -4.48 -6.71
C GLY A 101 -6.68 -5.65 -7.71
N TYR A 102 -7.68 -6.54 -7.74
CA TYR A 102 -7.77 -7.62 -8.69
C TYR A 102 -9.21 -8.06 -8.98
N ASP A 103 -9.41 -8.60 -10.18
CA ASP A 103 -10.64 -9.26 -10.62
C ASP A 103 -10.43 -10.76 -10.77
N ILE A 104 -11.46 -11.55 -10.44
CA ILE A 104 -11.44 -13.01 -10.60
C ILE A 104 -12.62 -13.43 -11.47
N ILE A 105 -12.31 -14.09 -12.58
CA ILE A 105 -13.29 -14.69 -13.49
C ILE A 105 -13.13 -16.20 -13.43
N LYS A 106 -14.19 -16.91 -13.02
CA LYS A 106 -14.20 -18.38 -13.04
C LYS A 106 -14.27 -18.87 -14.49
N THR A 107 -13.38 -19.79 -14.86
CA THR A 107 -13.30 -20.38 -16.19
C THR A 107 -13.58 -21.88 -16.13
N ARG A 108 -13.76 -22.52 -17.30
CA ARG A 108 -13.86 -24.00 -17.43
C ARG A 108 -14.90 -24.64 -16.50
N LYS A 109 -16.11 -24.05 -16.41
CA LYS A 109 -17.19 -24.52 -15.50
C LYS A 109 -16.75 -24.58 -14.02
N GLY A 110 -15.93 -23.63 -13.58
CA GLY A 110 -15.43 -23.54 -12.20
C GLY A 110 -14.22 -24.44 -11.90
N LYS A 111 -13.62 -25.07 -12.92
CA LYS A 111 -12.37 -25.82 -12.77
C LYS A 111 -11.12 -24.93 -12.79
N GLY A 112 -11.25 -23.69 -13.26
CA GLY A 112 -10.17 -22.71 -13.25
C GLY A 112 -10.66 -21.30 -12.92
N ALA A 113 -9.71 -20.39 -12.77
CA ALA A 113 -9.93 -18.98 -12.57
C ALA A 113 -8.89 -18.17 -13.36
N CYS A 114 -9.29 -17.05 -13.93
CA CYS A 114 -8.40 -16.02 -14.44
C CYS A 114 -8.42 -14.86 -13.45
N VAL A 115 -7.25 -14.46 -12.96
CA VAL A 115 -7.07 -13.35 -12.04
C VAL A 115 -6.37 -12.22 -12.80
N SER A 116 -6.94 -11.02 -12.76
CA SER A 116 -6.36 -9.81 -13.37
C SER A 116 -5.99 -8.86 -12.24
N ILE A 117 -4.71 -8.53 -12.08
CA ILE A 117 -4.17 -7.67 -11.01
C ILE A 117 -3.78 -6.34 -11.65
N ALA A 118 -4.48 -5.28 -11.28
CA ALA A 118 -4.14 -3.93 -11.71
C ALA A 118 -3.09 -3.33 -10.77
N THR A 119 -2.09 -2.67 -11.35
CA THR A 119 -1.12 -1.87 -10.59
C THR A 119 -1.49 -0.41 -10.64
N ALA A 120 -1.21 0.31 -9.55
CA ALA A 120 -1.50 1.74 -9.46
C ALA A 120 -0.36 2.48 -8.76
N TYR A 121 -0.19 3.75 -9.13
CA TYR A 121 0.77 4.65 -8.51
C TYR A 121 0.21 6.07 -8.48
N GLU A 122 0.20 6.70 -7.31
CA GLU A 122 -0.34 8.06 -7.11
C GLU A 122 -1.73 8.24 -7.76
N ASP A 123 -2.66 7.33 -7.43
CA ASP A 123 -4.06 7.31 -7.89
C ASP A 123 -4.25 7.09 -9.40
N VAL A 124 -3.19 6.69 -10.11
CA VAL A 124 -3.23 6.37 -11.55
C VAL A 124 -2.99 4.89 -11.78
N PHE A 125 -3.88 4.25 -12.53
CA PHE A 125 -3.70 2.89 -13.00
C PHE A 125 -2.56 2.80 -14.02
N LEU A 126 -1.72 1.79 -13.86
CA LEU A 126 -0.57 1.53 -14.71
C LEU A 126 -0.80 0.26 -15.54
N ASP A 127 -0.05 -0.81 -15.26
CA ASP A 127 -0.07 -2.06 -15.99
C ASP A 127 -1.04 -3.06 -15.33
N THR A 128 -1.64 -3.96 -16.11
CA THR A 128 -2.46 -5.09 -15.61
C THR A 128 -1.76 -6.42 -15.90
N PHE A 129 -1.65 -7.25 -14.87
CA PHE A 129 -1.04 -8.58 -14.94
C PHE A 129 -2.09 -9.67 -14.79
N ASN A 130 -1.98 -10.72 -15.59
CA ASN A 130 -2.97 -11.79 -15.67
C ASN A 130 -2.35 -13.12 -15.23
N LEU A 131 -3.14 -13.90 -14.51
CA LEU A 131 -2.79 -15.19 -13.95
C LEU A 131 -3.94 -16.17 -14.21
N GLU A 132 -3.67 -17.27 -14.90
CA GLU A 132 -4.58 -18.40 -15.01
C GLU A 132 -4.24 -19.44 -13.93
N ILE A 133 -5.25 -19.84 -13.17
CA ILE A 133 -5.14 -20.79 -12.06
C ILE A 133 -6.10 -21.95 -12.33
N ASP A 134 -5.60 -23.19 -12.27
CA ASP A 134 -6.42 -24.38 -12.19
C ASP A 134 -6.81 -24.61 -10.71
N LEU A 135 -8.10 -24.78 -10.42
CA LEU A 135 -8.62 -24.94 -9.05
C LEU A 135 -8.81 -26.41 -8.65
N LYS A 136 -8.90 -27.32 -9.63
CA LYS A 136 -9.14 -28.76 -9.40
C LYS A 136 -8.20 -29.61 -10.26
N PRO A 137 -7.62 -30.70 -9.71
CA PRO A 137 -7.78 -31.22 -8.35
C PRO A 137 -6.95 -30.48 -7.29
N THR A 138 -5.94 -29.70 -7.73
CA THR A 138 -5.07 -28.90 -6.85
C THR A 138 -4.93 -27.51 -7.44
N VAL A 139 -4.76 -26.50 -6.59
CA VAL A 139 -4.62 -25.11 -7.00
C VAL A 139 -3.24 -24.93 -7.64
N LYS A 140 -3.17 -24.65 -8.94
CA LYS A 140 -1.91 -24.51 -9.68
C LYS A 140 -1.95 -23.35 -10.66
N ILE A 141 -0.83 -22.65 -10.78
CA ILE A 141 -0.66 -21.61 -11.79
C ILE A 141 -0.40 -22.30 -13.13
N SER A 142 -1.24 -22.03 -14.13
CA SER A 142 -1.14 -22.63 -15.46
C SER A 142 -0.49 -21.69 -16.47
N ARG A 143 -0.88 -20.40 -16.49
CA ARG A 143 -0.32 -19.37 -17.39
C ARG A 143 -0.25 -18.03 -16.68
N HIS A 144 0.72 -17.19 -17.03
CA HIS A 144 0.80 -15.81 -16.55
C HIS A 144 1.63 -14.93 -17.49
N ASN A 145 1.45 -13.62 -17.35
CA ASN A 145 2.34 -12.61 -17.92
C ASN A 145 3.19 -11.89 -16.86
N ILE A 146 3.28 -12.46 -15.65
CA ILE A 146 4.09 -11.92 -14.55
C ILE A 146 5.58 -11.95 -14.95
N PRO A 147 6.32 -10.84 -14.75
CA PRO A 147 7.72 -10.78 -15.14
C PRO A 147 8.58 -11.87 -14.48
N PRO A 148 9.57 -12.45 -15.20
CA PRO A 148 10.31 -13.63 -14.75
C PRO A 148 11.18 -13.40 -13.51
N PHE A 149 11.49 -12.15 -13.19
CA PHE A 149 12.25 -11.78 -12.00
C PHE A 149 11.41 -11.78 -10.71
N ILE A 150 10.08 -11.87 -10.80
CA ILE A 150 9.22 -12.06 -9.64
C ILE A 150 9.14 -13.57 -9.36
N PRO A 151 9.56 -14.05 -8.18
CA PRO A 151 9.71 -15.47 -7.90
C PRO A 151 8.34 -16.11 -7.60
N LEU A 152 7.49 -16.22 -8.62
CA LEU A 152 6.08 -16.58 -8.50
C LEU A 152 5.87 -17.95 -7.82
N ASN A 153 6.67 -18.96 -8.18
CA ASN A 153 6.58 -20.29 -7.58
C ASN A 153 6.93 -20.26 -6.09
N ASN A 154 8.01 -19.56 -5.71
CA ASN A 154 8.40 -19.42 -4.32
C ASN A 154 7.31 -18.67 -3.53
N LEU A 155 6.68 -17.65 -4.12
CA LEU A 155 5.56 -16.95 -3.50
C LEU A 155 4.34 -17.86 -3.31
N ALA A 156 4.03 -18.72 -4.28
CA ALA A 156 2.92 -19.67 -4.18
C ALA A 156 3.13 -20.70 -3.05
N GLU A 157 4.36 -21.19 -2.90
CA GLU A 157 4.74 -22.12 -1.84
C GLU A 157 4.75 -21.46 -0.46
N GLN A 158 5.43 -20.31 -0.31
CA GLN A 158 5.55 -19.60 0.96
C GLN A 158 4.20 -19.14 1.53
N ASN A 159 3.25 -18.79 0.67
CA ASN A 159 1.93 -18.31 1.08
C ASN A 159 0.87 -19.42 1.14
N ASN A 160 1.26 -20.70 1.03
CA ASN A 160 0.34 -21.84 1.04
C ASN A 160 -0.86 -21.65 0.10
N MET A 161 -0.60 -21.37 -1.18
CA MET A 161 -1.64 -21.04 -2.18
C MET A 161 -2.78 -22.07 -2.26
N GLN A 162 -2.55 -23.33 -1.85
CA GLN A 162 -3.58 -24.37 -1.77
C GLN A 162 -4.69 -24.06 -0.77
N THR A 163 -4.34 -23.46 0.38
CA THR A 163 -5.27 -23.15 1.47
C THR A 163 -5.64 -21.68 1.51
N ASP A 164 -4.72 -20.79 1.13
CA ASP A 164 -4.92 -19.35 1.21
C ASP A 164 -4.51 -18.63 -0.09
N LEU A 165 -5.40 -18.72 -1.08
CA LEU A 165 -5.24 -18.00 -2.34
C LEU A 165 -5.21 -16.48 -2.14
N ARG A 166 -5.91 -15.96 -1.11
CA ARG A 166 -6.00 -14.51 -0.87
C ARG A 166 -4.64 -13.97 -0.44
N VAL A 167 -3.98 -14.59 0.54
CA VAL A 167 -2.66 -14.14 1.02
C VAL A 167 -1.62 -14.18 -0.10
N PHE A 168 -1.69 -15.20 -0.97
CA PHE A 168 -0.86 -15.25 -2.17
C PHE A 168 -1.12 -14.06 -3.11
N LEU A 169 -2.38 -13.78 -3.45
CA LEU A 169 -2.75 -12.68 -4.35
C LEU A 169 -2.38 -11.31 -3.76
N ASP A 170 -2.58 -11.12 -2.46
CA ASP A 170 -2.20 -9.88 -1.77
C ASP A 170 -0.67 -9.67 -1.81
N THR A 171 0.09 -10.74 -1.59
CA THR A 171 1.56 -10.70 -1.64
C THR A 171 2.07 -10.45 -3.06
N LEU A 172 1.48 -11.09 -4.06
CA LEU A 172 1.80 -10.88 -5.46
C LEU A 172 1.46 -9.44 -5.89
N SER A 173 0.29 -8.93 -5.49
CA SER A 173 -0.13 -7.56 -5.75
C SER A 173 0.87 -6.54 -5.19
N LYS A 174 1.40 -6.76 -3.99
CA LYS A 174 2.46 -5.89 -3.42
C LYS A 174 3.73 -5.87 -4.29
N HIS A 175 4.20 -7.02 -4.74
CA HIS A 175 5.38 -7.10 -5.61
C HIS A 175 5.17 -6.37 -6.95
N LEU A 176 4.00 -6.58 -7.57
CA LEU A 176 3.66 -5.95 -8.84
C LEU A 176 3.49 -4.43 -8.70
N ASN A 177 2.78 -3.97 -7.68
CA ASN A 177 2.63 -2.54 -7.40
C ASN A 177 3.97 -1.88 -7.08
N ALA A 178 4.84 -2.55 -6.32
CA ALA A 178 6.17 -2.05 -6.02
C ALA A 178 7.03 -1.91 -7.28
N PHE A 179 7.03 -2.92 -8.14
CA PHE A 179 7.73 -2.88 -9.42
C PHE A 179 7.19 -1.76 -10.34
N ALA A 180 5.88 -1.71 -10.55
CA ALA A 180 5.24 -0.70 -11.39
C ALA A 180 5.48 0.71 -10.84
N GLY A 181 5.42 0.89 -9.53
CA GLY A 181 5.70 2.15 -8.85
C GLY A 181 7.15 2.60 -8.98
N ARG A 182 8.14 1.69 -8.88
CA ARG A 182 9.55 2.02 -9.13
C ARG A 182 9.80 2.41 -10.59
N LYS A 183 9.23 1.66 -11.54
CA LYS A 183 9.27 1.95 -12.98
C LYS A 183 8.65 3.32 -13.30
N GLN A 184 7.51 3.64 -12.68
CA GLN A 184 6.83 4.93 -12.86
C GLN A 184 7.62 6.08 -12.24
N GLN A 185 8.19 5.90 -11.04
CA GLN A 185 9.08 6.89 -10.44
C GLN A 185 10.27 7.18 -11.34
N LEU A 186 10.92 6.14 -11.88
CA LEU A 186 12.04 6.30 -12.80
C LEU A 186 11.66 7.11 -14.05
N LYS A 187 10.48 6.84 -14.62
CA LYS A 187 9.93 7.61 -15.74
C LYS A 187 9.75 9.09 -15.34
N LEU A 188 9.15 9.36 -14.18
CA LEU A 188 8.93 10.71 -13.67
C LEU A 188 10.24 11.46 -13.37
N VAL A 189 11.29 10.75 -12.92
CA VAL A 189 12.63 11.34 -12.75
C VAL A 189 13.16 11.82 -14.10
N LYS A 190 13.16 10.95 -15.12
CA LYS A 190 13.64 11.29 -16.47
C LYS A 190 12.86 12.44 -17.11
N GLU A 191 11.53 12.50 -16.89
CA GLU A 191 10.67 13.52 -17.48
C GLU A 191 10.76 14.88 -16.76
N LYS A 192 10.77 14.89 -15.43
CA LYS A 192 10.64 16.12 -14.62
C LYS A 192 11.97 16.70 -14.15
N HIS A 193 13.02 15.88 -14.05
CA HIS A 193 14.31 16.28 -13.47
C HIS A 193 15.44 16.19 -14.50
N LYS A 194 15.41 17.09 -15.50
CA LYS A 194 16.45 17.15 -16.55
C LYS A 194 17.87 17.43 -16.03
N SER A 195 18.00 17.99 -14.83
CA SER A 195 19.28 18.26 -14.17
C SER A 195 19.85 17.04 -13.44
N VAL A 196 19.09 15.95 -13.33
CA VAL A 196 19.52 14.68 -12.72
C VAL A 196 19.69 13.66 -13.83
N GLU A 197 20.91 13.15 -13.97
CA GLU A 197 21.18 12.11 -14.96
C GLU A 197 20.92 10.73 -14.36
N VAL A 198 20.17 9.89 -15.08
CA VAL A 198 19.95 8.49 -14.71
C VAL A 198 21.04 7.66 -15.38
N MET A 199 22.03 7.23 -14.60
CA MET A 199 23.20 6.53 -15.12
C MET A 199 22.92 5.05 -15.36
N GLU A 200 22.29 4.40 -14.38
CA GLU A 200 22.01 2.98 -14.46
C GLU A 200 20.67 2.66 -13.80
N SER A 201 19.93 1.73 -14.39
CA SER A 201 18.83 1.05 -13.72
C SER A 201 18.68 -0.36 -14.26
N ASN A 202 18.49 -1.33 -13.36
CA ASN A 202 18.21 -2.69 -13.75
C ASN A 202 16.73 -2.89 -14.16
N VAL A 203 16.43 -4.02 -14.82
CA VAL A 203 15.08 -4.33 -15.31
C VAL A 203 14.01 -4.32 -14.21
N LEU A 204 14.38 -4.72 -12.99
CA LEU A 204 13.51 -4.74 -11.80
C LEU A 204 13.25 -3.36 -11.19
N CYS A 205 13.96 -2.34 -11.68
CA CYS A 205 14.08 -1.02 -11.07
C CYS A 205 14.37 -1.11 -9.56
N SER A 206 15.17 -2.10 -9.15
CA SER A 206 15.57 -2.31 -7.75
C SER A 206 16.94 -1.74 -7.44
N LEU A 207 17.68 -1.30 -8.46
CA LEU A 207 18.87 -0.50 -8.36
C LEU A 207 18.71 0.70 -9.29
N LEU A 208 18.97 1.90 -8.76
CA LEU A 208 18.96 3.14 -9.53
C LEU A 208 20.18 3.97 -9.17
N VAL A 209 21.00 4.28 -10.17
CA VAL A 209 22.18 5.14 -10.01
C VAL A 209 21.89 6.48 -10.67
N LEU A 210 21.94 7.54 -9.88
CA LEU A 210 21.66 8.91 -10.28
C LEU A 210 22.92 9.77 -10.14
N LEU A 211 23.15 10.68 -11.07
CA LEU A 211 24.19 11.69 -10.97
C LEU A 211 23.55 13.05 -10.69
N PHE A 212 23.95 13.68 -9.58
CA PHE A 212 23.53 15.01 -9.19
C PHE A 212 24.64 16.03 -9.47
N THR A 213 24.26 17.22 -9.92
CA THR A 213 25.18 18.37 -9.97
C THR A 213 24.87 19.31 -8.81
N VAL A 214 25.87 19.59 -7.99
CA VAL A 214 25.76 20.54 -6.86
C VAL A 214 25.93 21.97 -7.37
N PRO A 215 24.95 22.88 -7.20
CA PRO A 215 24.98 24.20 -7.86
C PRO A 215 26.16 25.10 -7.49
N ARG A 216 26.61 25.07 -6.22
CA ARG A 216 27.63 26.01 -5.71
C ARG A 216 29.05 25.65 -6.11
N GLU A 217 29.34 24.35 -6.17
CA GLU A 217 30.70 23.83 -6.34
C GLU A 217 30.88 23.16 -7.70
N LYS A 218 29.79 22.95 -8.46
CA LYS A 218 29.73 22.12 -9.68
C LYS A 218 30.28 20.70 -9.47
N THR A 219 30.33 20.25 -8.23
CA THR A 219 30.72 18.90 -7.84
C THR A 219 29.64 17.92 -8.28
N ALA A 220 30.07 16.81 -8.88
CA ALA A 220 29.19 15.71 -9.23
C ALA A 220 29.06 14.74 -8.03
N VAL A 221 27.84 14.35 -7.71
CA VAL A 221 27.55 13.38 -6.64
C VAL A 221 26.80 12.21 -7.23
N LEU A 222 27.39 11.02 -7.12
CA LEU A 222 26.76 9.77 -7.50
C LEU A 222 25.88 9.28 -6.35
N CYS A 223 24.62 8.99 -6.65
CA CYS A 223 23.64 8.52 -5.69
C CYS A 223 23.08 7.17 -6.13
N THR A 224 23.33 6.15 -5.34
CA THR A 224 22.86 4.79 -5.58
C THR A 224 21.70 4.49 -4.64
N LEU A 225 20.53 4.19 -5.22
CA LEU A 225 19.32 3.81 -4.51
C LEU A 225 19.11 2.30 -4.66
N ASP A 226 19.07 1.62 -3.52
CA ASP A 226 18.91 0.17 -3.45
C ASP A 226 17.57 -0.19 -2.80
N TYR A 227 16.77 -0.96 -3.53
CA TYR A 227 15.43 -1.40 -3.15
C TYR A 227 15.44 -2.90 -2.87
N THR A 228 16.14 -3.31 -1.81
CA THR A 228 16.17 -4.72 -1.39
C THR A 228 14.80 -5.29 -1.05
N ASP A 229 13.90 -4.47 -0.52
CA ASP A 229 12.52 -4.87 -0.30
C ASP A 229 11.72 -4.71 -1.60
N HIS A 230 11.59 -5.82 -2.32
CA HIS A 230 10.87 -5.86 -3.59
C HIS A 230 9.37 -5.60 -3.48
N THR A 231 8.80 -5.57 -2.26
CA THR A 231 7.40 -5.24 -2.00
C THR A 231 7.14 -3.76 -1.79
N ARG A 232 8.19 -2.92 -1.82
CA ARG A 232 8.09 -1.47 -1.58
C ARG A 232 8.57 -0.65 -2.77
N CYS A 233 7.95 0.53 -2.90
CA CYS A 233 8.31 1.55 -3.89
C CYS A 233 9.43 2.49 -3.43
N LEU A 234 9.87 2.39 -2.17
CA LEU A 234 10.86 3.27 -1.56
C LEU A 234 12.19 2.54 -1.39
N PRO A 235 13.33 3.22 -1.57
CA PRO A 235 14.63 2.60 -1.41
C PRO A 235 14.85 2.23 0.06
N THR A 236 15.47 1.07 0.26
CA THR A 236 15.85 0.59 1.60
C THR A 236 17.20 1.17 2.02
N ARG A 237 18.08 1.45 1.06
CA ARG A 237 19.40 2.04 1.30
C ARG A 237 19.71 3.10 0.24
N VAL A 238 20.47 4.10 0.66
CA VAL A 238 21.00 5.17 -0.19
C VAL A 238 22.49 5.26 0.05
N HIS A 239 23.27 5.19 -1.02
CA HIS A 239 24.71 5.40 -1.00
C HIS A 239 25.06 6.65 -1.80
N LEU A 240 26.00 7.45 -1.29
CA LEU A 240 26.46 8.68 -1.93
C LEU A 240 27.98 8.61 -2.09
N GLU A 241 28.44 8.89 -3.30
CA GLU A 241 29.85 8.99 -3.64
C GLU A 241 30.11 10.35 -4.31
N SER A 242 31.21 10.99 -3.96
CA SER A 242 31.60 12.32 -4.43
C SER A 242 33.12 12.43 -4.41
N GLU A 243 33.69 13.21 -5.32
CA GLU A 243 35.12 13.55 -5.30
C GLU A 243 35.49 14.29 -4.00
N ASP A 244 34.59 15.17 -3.54
CA ASP A 244 34.67 15.72 -2.20
C ASP A 244 34.12 14.71 -1.18
N LYS A 245 35.03 14.07 -0.44
CA LYS A 245 34.71 13.07 0.59
C LYS A 245 33.97 13.66 1.81
N GLN A 246 34.03 14.97 2.04
CA GLN A 246 33.36 15.59 3.18
C GLN A 246 31.89 15.93 2.89
N LEU A 247 31.54 16.05 1.60
CA LEU A 247 30.22 16.46 1.16
C LEU A 247 29.11 15.44 1.52
N PRO A 248 29.27 14.11 1.26
CA PRO A 248 28.31 13.09 1.70
C PRO A 248 28.12 13.03 3.22
N ASP A 249 29.16 13.36 3.98
CA ASP A 249 29.13 13.32 5.45
C ASP A 249 28.48 14.55 6.09
N SER A 250 28.22 15.60 5.31
CA SER A 250 27.61 16.82 5.80
C SER A 250 26.18 16.58 6.34
N PRO A 251 25.74 17.38 7.34
CA PRO A 251 24.40 17.25 7.92
C PRO A 251 23.27 17.41 6.89
N GLN A 252 23.48 18.21 5.84
CA GLN A 252 22.50 18.42 4.78
C GLN A 252 22.34 17.18 3.91
N TRP A 253 23.44 16.55 3.49
CA TRP A 253 23.38 15.34 2.67
C TRP A 253 22.87 14.12 3.43
N LYS A 254 23.15 14.02 4.74
CA LYS A 254 22.51 13.02 5.60
C LYS A 254 20.98 13.16 5.63
N LYS A 255 20.46 14.40 5.71
CA LYS A 255 19.02 14.66 5.59
C LYS A 255 18.47 14.27 4.21
N ASN A 256 19.22 14.52 3.14
CA ASN A 256 18.82 14.12 1.78
C ASN A 256 18.74 12.59 1.65
N CYS A 257 19.68 11.83 2.25
CA CYS A 257 19.58 10.37 2.28
C CYS A 257 18.31 9.89 2.99
N THR A 258 18.00 10.45 4.17
CA THR A 258 16.76 10.12 4.89
C THR A 258 15.53 10.45 4.06
N LEU A 259 15.51 11.63 3.43
CA LEU A 259 14.41 12.07 2.56
C LEU A 259 14.19 11.10 1.39
N LEU A 260 15.27 10.62 0.75
CA LEU A 260 15.19 9.65 -0.35
C LEU A 260 14.64 8.28 0.09
N MET A 261 14.86 7.88 1.35
CA MET A 261 14.30 6.63 1.91
C MET A 261 12.83 6.77 2.34
N GLU A 262 12.41 7.97 2.75
CA GLU A 262 11.06 8.21 3.27
C GLU A 262 10.07 8.67 2.21
N THR A 263 10.56 9.27 1.12
CA THR A 263 9.74 9.90 0.07
C THR A 263 10.06 9.29 -1.30
N PRO A 264 9.06 9.13 -2.19
CA PRO A 264 9.32 8.72 -3.57
C PRO A 264 10.38 9.58 -4.24
N VAL A 265 11.28 8.95 -5.01
CA VAL A 265 12.50 9.61 -5.51
C VAL A 265 12.19 10.85 -6.33
N HIS A 266 11.19 10.81 -7.22
CA HIS A 266 10.80 11.96 -8.04
C HIS A 266 10.30 13.15 -7.21
N LYS A 267 9.71 12.90 -6.03
CA LYS A 267 9.28 13.94 -5.08
C LYS A 267 10.42 14.40 -4.20
N ALA A 268 11.26 13.49 -3.72
CA ALA A 268 12.45 13.80 -2.94
C ALA A 268 13.38 14.75 -3.70
N LEU A 269 13.60 14.52 -5.01
CA LEU A 269 14.40 15.39 -5.86
C LEU A 269 13.81 16.81 -5.99
N ILE A 270 12.49 16.96 -6.03
CA ILE A 270 11.85 18.30 -6.02
C ILE A 270 12.22 19.05 -4.74
N THR A 271 12.15 18.36 -3.60
CA THR A 271 12.49 18.96 -2.31
C THR A 271 13.98 19.26 -2.21
N MET A 272 14.86 18.35 -2.67
CA MET A 272 16.31 18.57 -2.72
C MET A 272 16.68 19.78 -3.59
N LYS A 273 16.00 19.97 -4.73
CA LYS A 273 16.17 21.14 -5.59
C LYS A 273 15.71 22.43 -4.89
N LYS A 274 14.57 22.40 -4.20
CA LYS A 274 14.08 23.55 -3.39
C LYS A 274 15.03 23.91 -2.25
N MET A 275 15.71 22.93 -1.66
CA MET A 275 16.75 23.13 -0.64
C MET A 275 18.09 23.60 -1.22
N GLY A 276 18.22 23.70 -2.55
CA GLY A 276 19.46 24.08 -3.22
C GLY A 276 20.58 23.04 -3.17
N SER A 277 20.25 21.78 -2.82
CA SER A 277 21.23 20.69 -2.78
C SER A 277 21.62 20.19 -4.17
N ILE A 278 20.72 20.30 -5.13
CA ILE A 278 20.89 19.87 -6.52
C ILE A 278 20.36 20.95 -7.48
N ALA A 279 20.86 20.95 -8.72
CA ALA A 279 20.51 21.92 -9.75
C ALA A 279 19.06 21.85 -10.26
#